data_AF-A0A7W0NST9-F1
#
_entry.id   AF-A0A7W0NST9-F1
#
_cell.length_a   1.000
_cell.length_b   1.000
_cell.length_c   1.000
_cell.angle_alpha   90.00
_cell.angle_beta   90.00
_cell.angle_gamma   90.00
#
_symmetry.space_group_name_H-M   'P 1'
#
loop_
_entity.id
_entity.type
_entity.pdbx_description
1 polymer ?
#
loop_
_entity_poly.entity_id
_entity_poly.type
_entity_poly.pdbx_seq_one_letter_code
_entity_poly.pdbx_strand_id
1 'polypeptide(L)'
;MIEMFGYSNREEMLKVDVTRDLYFSPEDRKSRTLDDGKDESEVYQMSRKDGSAIWVEDRGQYKYDEEGNIAFHQGILRDVTERKMAEARIRAFATLAQKLSGAVTRLDAGRIIAETAKQLLTWDACNLDLYDAERDLLDPMLNVDLIDGKPVDVTSRTPSAPLSA
;
A
#
# COMPACT_ATOMS: atom_id res chain seq x y z
N MET A 1 17.62 -10.72 -4.86
CA MET A 1 16.47 -11.37 -5.52
C MET A 1 15.86 -12.50 -4.69
N ILE A 2 16.61 -13.52 -4.25
CA ILE A 2 16.06 -14.67 -3.49
C ILE A 2 15.27 -14.21 -2.26
N GLU A 3 15.94 -13.59 -1.29
CA GLU A 3 15.32 -13.07 -0.06
C GLU A 3 14.28 -11.98 -0.35
N MET A 4 14.64 -11.03 -1.22
CA MET A 4 13.80 -9.90 -1.65
C MET A 4 12.39 -10.33 -2.13
N PHE A 5 12.28 -11.43 -2.87
CA PHE A 5 11.00 -11.94 -3.39
C PHE A 5 10.43 -13.11 -2.57
N GLY A 6 11.08 -13.51 -1.47
CA GLY A 6 10.60 -14.58 -0.58
C GLY A 6 10.84 -16.00 -1.10
N TYR A 7 11.83 -16.21 -1.97
CA TYR A 7 12.22 -17.55 -2.42
C TYR A 7 13.20 -18.18 -1.44
N SER A 8 13.17 -19.51 -1.34
CA SER A 8 13.93 -20.24 -0.31
C SER A 8 15.40 -20.44 -0.67
N ASN A 9 15.72 -20.51 -1.97
CA ASN A 9 17.10 -20.72 -2.44
C ASN A 9 17.27 -20.33 -3.91
N ARG A 10 18.53 -20.41 -4.39
CA ARG A 10 18.91 -20.09 -5.77
C ARG A 10 18.29 -21.03 -6.80
N GLU A 11 18.17 -22.32 -6.49
CA GLU A 11 17.64 -23.30 -7.43
C GLU A 11 16.17 -23.03 -7.74
N GLU A 12 15.41 -22.66 -6.71
CA GLU A 12 14.02 -22.22 -6.86
C GLU A 12 13.93 -20.94 -7.70
N MET A 13 14.75 -19.92 -7.38
CA MET A 13 14.77 -18.65 -8.10
C MET A 13 15.10 -18.83 -9.60
N LEU A 14 15.93 -19.80 -9.97
CA LEU A 14 16.27 -20.06 -11.37
C LEU A 14 15.12 -20.69 -12.18
N LYS A 15 14.12 -21.28 -11.51
CA LYS A 15 12.94 -21.87 -12.16
C LYS A 15 11.80 -20.85 -12.34
N VAL A 16 11.92 -19.67 -11.74
CA VAL A 16 10.92 -18.60 -11.78
C VAL A 16 10.90 -17.97 -13.17
N ASP A 17 9.72 -17.87 -13.76
CA ASP A 17 9.51 -17.02 -14.93
C ASP A 17 9.30 -15.58 -14.45
N VAL A 18 10.28 -14.71 -14.70
CA VAL A 18 10.24 -13.32 -14.23
C VAL A 18 8.98 -12.59 -14.69
N THR A 19 8.50 -12.83 -15.92
CA THR A 19 7.34 -12.12 -16.48
C THR A 19 6.04 -12.60 -15.87
N ARG A 20 5.89 -13.91 -15.72
CA ARG A 20 4.65 -14.53 -15.25
C ARG A 20 4.53 -14.51 -13.72
N ASP A 21 5.64 -14.75 -13.02
CA ASP A 21 5.61 -15.06 -11.59
C ASP A 21 5.98 -13.86 -10.71
N LEU A 22 6.65 -12.83 -11.25
CA LEU A 22 7.07 -11.64 -10.48
C LEU A 22 6.32 -10.35 -10.85
N TYR A 23 5.50 -10.33 -11.91
CA TYR A 23 4.60 -9.21 -12.21
C TYR A 23 3.15 -9.59 -11.89
N PHE A 24 2.29 -8.60 -11.59
CA PHE A 24 0.87 -8.83 -11.35
C PHE A 24 0.11 -9.18 -12.63
N SER A 25 0.52 -8.59 -13.76
CA SER A 25 0.10 -8.99 -15.09
C SER A 25 1.32 -9.09 -16.03
N PRO A 26 1.37 -10.07 -16.95
CA PRO A 26 2.41 -10.13 -17.98
C PRO A 26 2.51 -8.85 -18.85
N GLU A 27 1.42 -8.10 -18.95
CA GLU A 27 1.36 -6.83 -19.68
C GLU A 27 2.15 -5.72 -18.98
N ASP A 28 2.29 -5.79 -17.64
CA ASP A 28 3.06 -4.84 -16.84
C ASP A 28 4.55 -4.86 -17.18
N ARG A 29 5.05 -5.94 -17.77
CA ARG A 29 6.43 -6.03 -18.25
C ARG A 29 6.59 -5.42 -19.64
N LYS A 30 5.61 -5.63 -20.54
CA LYS A 30 5.67 -5.14 -21.93
C LYS A 30 5.53 -3.63 -22.03
N SER A 31 4.77 -3.02 -21.12
CA SER A 31 4.59 -1.56 -21.05
C SER A 31 5.81 -0.82 -20.53
N ARG A 32 6.79 -1.54 -19.96
CA ARG A 32 8.03 -0.96 -19.43
C ARG A 32 9.08 -0.90 -20.52
N THR A 33 9.24 0.29 -21.06
CA THR A 33 10.25 0.62 -22.06
C THR A 33 11.62 0.73 -21.38
N LEU A 34 12.24 -0.40 -21.03
CA LEU A 34 13.65 -0.44 -20.55
C LEU A 34 14.66 -0.23 -21.71
N ASP A 35 14.24 0.46 -22.76
CA ASP A 35 14.87 0.49 -24.08
C ASP A 35 14.96 1.91 -24.65
N ASP A 36 15.62 2.81 -23.94
CA ASP A 36 15.99 4.11 -24.51
C ASP A 36 17.47 4.47 -24.36
N GLY A 37 18.30 3.54 -23.88
CA GLY A 37 19.73 3.79 -23.65
C GLY A 37 19.98 4.93 -22.65
N LYS A 38 18.95 5.40 -21.93
CA LYS A 38 19.13 6.33 -20.83
C LYS A 38 19.34 5.55 -19.54
N ASP A 39 20.20 6.10 -18.71
CA ASP A 39 20.55 5.60 -17.38
C ASP A 39 19.41 5.85 -16.36
N GLU A 40 18.16 5.77 -16.81
CA GLU A 40 16.98 6.06 -16.02
C GLU A 40 16.53 4.79 -15.29
N SER A 41 16.31 4.93 -13.98
CA SER A 41 15.76 3.86 -13.16
C SER A 41 14.25 4.01 -13.04
N GLU A 42 13.50 2.94 -13.24
CA GLU A 42 12.06 2.92 -13.03
C GLU A 42 11.70 2.37 -11.65
N VAL A 43 10.70 2.96 -10.99
CA VAL A 43 10.19 2.46 -9.69
C VAL A 43 8.78 1.93 -9.84
N TYR A 44 8.56 0.68 -9.44
CA TYR A 44 7.28 0.02 -9.62
C TYR A 44 7.01 -1.16 -8.69
N GLN A 45 5.76 -1.65 -8.69
CA GLN A 45 5.37 -2.80 -7.91
C GLN A 45 5.55 -4.11 -8.68
N MET A 46 6.09 -5.09 -7.99
CA MET A 46 6.19 -6.50 -8.40
C MET A 46 5.52 -7.37 -7.34
N SER A 47 5.27 -8.64 -7.67
CA SER A 47 4.73 -9.64 -6.75
C SER A 47 5.87 -10.46 -6.13
N ARG A 48 5.79 -10.68 -4.82
CA ARG A 48 6.57 -11.71 -4.13
C ARG A 48 5.94 -13.08 -4.35
N LYS A 49 6.65 -14.14 -3.94
CA LYS A 49 6.19 -15.54 -4.01
C LYS A 49 4.85 -15.77 -3.30
N ASP A 50 4.59 -15.04 -2.21
CA ASP A 50 3.35 -15.12 -1.44
C ASP A 50 2.20 -14.26 -2.00
N GLY A 51 2.42 -13.56 -3.12
CA GLY A 51 1.46 -12.64 -3.73
C GLY A 51 1.49 -11.21 -3.15
N SER A 52 2.31 -10.95 -2.13
CA SER A 52 2.43 -9.60 -1.57
C SER A 52 3.20 -8.66 -2.51
N ALA A 53 2.86 -7.37 -2.48
CA ALA A 53 3.52 -6.37 -3.31
C ALA A 53 4.88 -5.93 -2.75
N ILE A 54 5.88 -5.81 -3.61
CA ILE A 54 7.19 -5.20 -3.36
C ILE A 54 7.38 -4.00 -4.29
N TRP A 55 7.87 -2.88 -3.77
CA TRP A 55 8.33 -1.80 -4.63
C TRP A 55 9.80 -2.03 -5.00
N VAL A 56 10.08 -2.12 -6.29
CA VAL A 56 11.43 -2.25 -6.82
C VAL A 56 11.80 -1.00 -7.61
N GLU A 57 13.06 -0.62 -7.48
CA GLU A 57 13.74 0.28 -8.42
C GLU A 57 14.56 -0.61 -9.37
N ASP A 58 14.22 -0.58 -10.64
CA ASP A 58 14.88 -1.34 -11.71
C ASP A 58 15.77 -0.41 -12.51
N ARG A 59 17.03 -0.81 -12.67
CA ARG A 59 17.99 -0.15 -13.53
C ARG A 59 18.66 -1.21 -14.38
N GLY A 60 18.33 -1.24 -15.65
CA GLY A 60 18.80 -2.25 -16.57
C GLY A 60 18.59 -1.86 -18.01
N GLN A 61 19.13 -2.69 -18.89
CA GLN A 61 19.01 -2.53 -20.33
C GLN A 61 18.80 -3.91 -20.96
N TYR A 62 18.04 -3.95 -22.05
CA TYR A 62 18.00 -5.13 -22.90
C TYR A 62 19.29 -5.25 -23.70
N LYS A 63 19.82 -6.46 -23.77
CA LYS A 63 20.88 -6.84 -24.71
C LYS A 63 20.23 -7.56 -25.86
N TYR A 64 20.59 -7.15 -27.07
CA TYR A 64 20.08 -7.71 -28.31
C TYR A 64 21.10 -8.69 -28.89
N ASP A 65 20.61 -9.72 -29.56
CA ASP A 65 21.44 -10.59 -30.39
C ASP A 65 21.77 -9.94 -31.74
N GLU A 66 22.52 -10.66 -32.58
CA GLU A 66 22.91 -10.18 -33.92
C GLU A 66 21.73 -9.98 -34.88
N GLU A 67 20.58 -10.61 -34.60
CA GLU A 67 19.35 -10.51 -35.39
C GLU A 67 18.44 -9.36 -34.92
N GLY A 68 18.83 -8.65 -33.85
CA GLY A 68 18.07 -7.56 -33.26
C GLY A 68 16.95 -8.01 -32.31
N ASN A 69 16.91 -9.29 -31.93
CA ASN A 69 15.98 -9.79 -30.92
C ASN A 69 16.55 -9.60 -29.51
N ILE A 70 15.68 -9.48 -28.50
CA ILE A 70 16.11 -9.39 -27.10
C ILE A 70 16.76 -10.72 -26.69
N ALA A 71 18.08 -10.71 -26.49
CA ALA A 71 18.84 -11.85 -25.98
C ALA A 71 18.62 -12.03 -24.47
N PHE A 72 18.74 -10.96 -23.69
CA PHE A 72 18.46 -10.97 -22.24
C PHE A 72 18.34 -9.56 -21.67
N HIS A 73 17.74 -9.45 -20.49
CA HIS A 73 17.77 -8.24 -19.67
C HIS A 73 18.96 -8.28 -18.72
N GLN A 74 19.74 -7.20 -18.67
CA GLN A 74 20.84 -7.03 -17.73
C GLN A 74 20.59 -5.80 -16.87
N GLY A 75 20.41 -5.99 -15.57
CA GLY A 75 20.14 -4.90 -14.64
C GLY A 75 20.23 -5.30 -13.18
N ILE A 76 20.00 -4.33 -12.31
CA ILE A 76 19.86 -4.50 -10.87
C ILE A 76 18.45 -4.10 -10.43
N LEU A 77 17.89 -4.89 -9.52
CA LEU A 77 16.67 -4.57 -8.79
C LEU A 77 17.05 -4.20 -7.37
N ARG A 78 16.57 -3.04 -6.91
CA ARG A 78 16.69 -2.61 -5.51
C ARG A 78 15.32 -2.59 -4.87
N ASP A 79 15.16 -3.23 -3.72
CA ASP A 79 13.97 -3.06 -2.90
C ASP A 79 13.92 -1.64 -2.35
N VAL A 80 12.87 -0.91 -2.69
CA VAL A 80 12.61 0.46 -2.20
C VAL A 80 11.28 0.53 -1.45
N THR A 81 10.74 -0.61 -1.02
CA THR A 81 9.46 -0.71 -0.30
C THR A 81 9.42 0.17 0.92
N GLU A 82 10.43 0.11 1.79
CA GLU A 82 10.47 0.94 2.99
C GLU A 82 10.45 2.43 2.67
N ARG A 83 11.23 2.85 1.65
CA ARG A 83 11.26 4.24 1.18
C ARG A 83 9.89 4.68 0.65
N LYS A 84 9.24 3.88 -0.20
CA LYS A 84 7.92 4.20 -0.75
C LYS A 84 6.84 4.23 0.34
N MET A 85 6.91 3.34 1.32
CA MET A 85 6.00 3.36 2.48
C MET A 85 6.24 4.59 3.37
N ALA A 86 7.48 5.01 3.58
CA ALA A 86 7.81 6.23 4.31
C ALA A 86 7.29 7.49 3.58
N GLU A 87 7.53 7.58 2.26
CA GLU A 87 6.98 8.66 1.42
C GLU A 87 5.45 8.73 1.50
N ALA A 88 4.77 7.58 1.45
CA ALA A 88 3.31 7.49 1.57
C ALA A 88 2.80 7.97 2.93
N ARG A 89 3.46 7.55 4.02
CA ARG A 89 3.13 8.00 5.40
C ARG A 89 3.27 9.50 5.55
N ILE A 90 4.40 10.07 5.10
CA ILE A 90 4.64 11.52 5.17
C ILE A 90 3.54 12.27 4.42
N ARG A 91 3.21 11.83 3.19
CA ARG A 91 2.14 12.45 2.40
C ARG A 91 0.78 12.37 3.10
N ALA A 92 0.42 11.20 3.61
CA ALA A 92 -0.85 11.00 4.32
C ALA A 92 -0.95 11.88 5.57
N PHE A 93 0.11 11.99 6.37
CA PHE A 93 0.14 12.87 7.54
C PHE A 93 0.08 14.35 7.18
N ALA A 94 0.75 14.78 6.11
CA ALA A 94 0.65 16.16 5.62
C ALA A 94 -0.79 16.49 5.17
N THR A 95 -1.44 15.59 4.43
CA THR A 95 -2.85 15.73 4.02
C THR A 95 -3.79 15.71 5.22
N LEU A 96 -3.56 14.83 6.20
CA LEU A 96 -4.32 14.77 7.46
C LEU A 96 -4.27 16.10 8.19
N ALA A 97 -3.07 16.64 8.40
CA ALA A 97 -2.87 17.91 9.10
C ALA A 97 -3.57 19.07 8.37
N GLN A 98 -3.42 19.14 7.04
CA GLN A 98 -4.11 20.14 6.22
C GLN A 98 -5.64 20.03 6.35
N LYS A 99 -6.22 18.84 6.19
CA LYS A 99 -7.66 18.63 6.30
C LYS A 99 -8.19 18.96 7.71
N LEU A 100 -7.50 18.49 8.75
CA LEU A 100 -7.90 18.74 10.15
C LEU A 100 -7.89 20.22 10.51
N SER A 101 -7.00 21.02 9.91
CA SER A 101 -6.98 22.48 10.15
C SER A 101 -8.28 23.19 9.75
N GLY A 102 -9.06 22.61 8.83
CA GLY A 102 -10.36 23.12 8.39
C GLY A 102 -11.57 22.39 8.98
N ALA A 103 -11.37 21.44 9.90
CA ALA A 103 -12.47 20.70 10.52
C ALA A 103 -13.26 21.62 11.47
N VAL A 104 -14.58 21.68 11.28
CA VAL A 104 -15.46 22.55 12.09
C VAL A 104 -16.09 21.77 13.25
N THR A 105 -16.32 20.47 13.06
CA THR A 105 -16.93 19.61 14.07
C THR A 105 -16.03 18.42 14.42
N ARG A 106 -16.26 17.83 15.60
CA ARG A 106 -15.64 16.56 16.01
C ARG A 106 -15.90 15.43 15.00
N LEU A 107 -17.09 15.41 14.37
CA LEU A 107 -17.44 14.42 13.36
C LEU A 107 -16.63 14.61 12.07
N ASP A 108 -16.41 15.85 11.63
CA ASP A 108 -15.55 16.15 10.48
C ASP A 108 -14.13 15.65 10.72
N ALA A 109 -13.59 15.95 11.90
CA ALA A 109 -12.27 15.46 12.31
C ALA A 109 -12.20 13.93 12.32
N GLY A 110 -13.22 13.26 12.89
CA GLY A 110 -13.32 11.81 12.92
C GLY A 110 -13.32 11.17 11.52
N ARG A 111 -14.09 11.73 10.58
CA ARG A 111 -14.13 11.26 9.19
C ARG A 111 -12.78 11.42 8.49
N ILE A 112 -12.12 12.56 8.66
CA ILE A 112 -10.79 12.82 8.09
C ILE A 112 -9.76 11.82 8.64
N ILE A 113 -9.81 11.52 9.94
CA ILE A 113 -8.94 10.52 10.58
C ILE A 113 -9.20 9.14 10.00
N ALA A 114 -10.46 8.69 9.95
CA ALA A 114 -10.82 7.37 9.42
C ALA A 114 -10.41 7.20 7.95
N GLU A 115 -10.66 8.21 7.11
CA GLU A 115 -10.23 8.22 5.70
C GLU A 115 -8.71 8.09 5.56
N THR A 116 -7.95 8.84 6.37
CA THR A 116 -6.48 8.80 6.33
C THR A 116 -5.97 7.45 6.82
N ALA A 117 -6.54 6.93 7.91
CA ALA A 117 -6.19 5.61 8.43
C ALA A 117 -6.41 4.53 7.37
N LYS A 118 -7.45 4.62 6.53
CA LYS A 118 -7.71 3.67 5.44
C LYS A 118 -6.62 3.65 4.36
N GLN A 119 -5.92 4.77 4.15
CA GLN A 119 -4.83 4.84 3.19
C GLN A 119 -3.54 4.20 3.72
N LEU A 120 -3.38 4.17 5.04
CA LEU A 120 -2.15 3.70 5.70
C LEU A 120 -2.28 2.29 6.26
N LEU A 121 -3.50 1.90 6.61
CA LEU A 121 -3.83 0.66 7.30
C LEU A 121 -4.94 -0.04 6.53
N THR A 122 -4.77 -1.34 6.30
CA THR A 122 -5.87 -2.19 5.86
C THR A 122 -6.76 -2.47 7.06
N TRP A 123 -7.97 -1.90 7.06
CA TRP A 123 -9.01 -2.17 8.06
C TRP A 123 -10.36 -2.40 7.40
N ASP A 124 -11.17 -3.30 7.95
CA ASP A 124 -12.54 -3.57 7.48
C ASP A 124 -13.58 -2.76 8.25
N ALA A 125 -13.34 -2.52 9.55
CA ALA A 125 -14.12 -1.59 10.37
C ALA A 125 -13.22 -0.65 11.20
N CYS A 126 -13.75 0.53 11.55
CA CYS A 126 -13.07 1.54 12.36
C CYS A 126 -14.05 2.27 13.28
N ASN A 127 -13.73 2.29 14.58
CA ASN A 127 -14.48 3.00 15.61
C ASN A 127 -13.66 4.17 16.17
N LEU A 128 -14.31 5.31 16.33
CA LEU A 128 -13.82 6.49 17.03
C LEU A 128 -14.88 6.89 18.05
N ASP A 129 -14.56 6.75 19.32
CA ASP A 129 -15.46 7.02 20.44
C ASP A 129 -14.83 8.06 21.36
N LEU A 130 -15.65 8.91 21.96
CA LEU A 130 -15.23 9.87 22.97
C LEU A 130 -15.55 9.31 24.34
N TYR A 131 -14.56 9.31 25.24
CA TYR A 131 -14.78 8.85 26.60
C TYR A 131 -15.19 10.01 27.53
N ASP A 132 -16.30 9.84 28.23
CA ASP A 132 -16.79 10.71 29.32
C ASP A 132 -16.40 10.09 30.66
N ALA A 133 -15.38 10.66 31.31
CA ALA A 133 -14.85 10.17 32.58
C ALA A 133 -15.78 10.44 33.78
N GLU A 134 -16.68 11.42 33.72
CA GLU A 134 -17.60 11.69 34.83
C GLU A 134 -18.71 10.65 34.88
N ARG A 135 -19.15 10.19 33.71
CA ARG A 135 -20.22 9.20 33.56
C ARG A 135 -19.71 7.78 33.37
N ASP A 136 -18.41 7.61 33.13
CA ASP A 136 -17.77 6.36 32.74
C ASP A 136 -18.40 5.73 31.48
N LEU A 137 -18.60 6.56 30.46
CA LEU A 137 -19.31 6.20 29.22
C LEU A 137 -18.46 6.45 27.96
N LEU A 138 -18.67 5.61 26.95
CA LEU A 138 -18.19 5.86 25.58
C LEU A 138 -19.33 6.50 24.76
N ASP A 139 -19.16 7.75 24.34
CA ASP A 139 -20.01 8.44 23.37
C ASP A 139 -19.56 8.05 21.94
N PRO A 140 -20.31 7.21 21.21
CA PRO A 140 -19.90 6.77 19.89
C PRO A 140 -19.91 7.95 18.94
N MET A 141 -18.74 8.34 18.42
CA MET A 141 -18.63 9.50 17.54
C MET A 141 -18.71 9.07 16.07
N LEU A 142 -18.00 8.00 15.69
CA LEU A 142 -18.00 7.48 14.33
C LEU A 142 -17.67 5.98 14.34
N ASN A 143 -18.52 5.17 13.71
CA ASN A 143 -18.26 3.77 13.39
C ASN A 143 -18.42 3.58 11.88
N VAL A 144 -17.34 3.18 11.21
CA VAL A 144 -17.33 2.94 9.76
C VAL A 144 -17.03 1.48 9.50
N ASP A 145 -17.87 0.84 8.69
CA ASP A 145 -17.68 -0.53 8.22
C ASP A 145 -17.60 -0.57 6.69
N LEU A 146 -16.88 -1.53 6.13
CA LEU A 146 -16.85 -1.80 4.70
C LEU A 146 -17.95 -2.78 4.31
N ILE A 147 -19.06 -2.25 3.82
CA ILE A 147 -20.17 -3.05 3.29
C ILE A 147 -20.08 -3.02 1.77
N ASP A 148 -19.94 -4.19 1.14
CA ASP A 148 -19.74 -4.35 -0.31
C ASP A 148 -18.56 -3.49 -0.85
N GLY A 149 -17.49 -3.41 -0.07
CA GLY A 149 -16.28 -2.65 -0.40
C GLY A 149 -16.41 -1.13 -0.28
N LYS A 150 -17.53 -0.62 0.23
CA LYS A 150 -17.78 0.81 0.42
C LYS A 150 -17.79 1.16 1.91
N PRO A 151 -17.15 2.27 2.33
CA PRO A 151 -17.27 2.76 3.70
C PRO A 151 -18.70 3.21 4.00
N VAL A 152 -19.31 2.63 5.04
CA VAL A 152 -20.66 2.96 5.51
C VAL A 152 -20.58 3.36 6.98
N ASP A 153 -21.17 4.51 7.31
CA ASP A 153 -21.35 4.96 8.69
C ASP A 153 -22.47 4.13 9.35
N VAL A 154 -22.08 3.30 10.32
CA VAL A 154 -22.95 2.39 11.08
C VAL A 154 -23.04 2.78 12.55
N THR A 155 -22.74 4.04 12.88
CA THR A 155 -22.71 4.54 14.26
C THR A 155 -24.06 4.36 14.96
N SER A 156 -24.08 3.62 16.07
CA SER A 156 -25.29 3.46 16.88
C SER A 156 -25.58 4.74 17.66
N ARG A 157 -26.80 5.26 17.57
CA ARG A 157 -27.23 6.46 18.34
C ARG A 157 -27.76 6.15 19.75
N THR A 158 -27.60 4.91 20.20
CA THR A 158 -27.99 4.50 21.54
C THR A 158 -26.83 4.76 22.51
N PRO A 159 -27.06 5.39 23.67
CA PRO A 159 -26.00 5.57 24.67
C PRO A 159 -25.42 4.22 25.09
N SER A 160 -24.10 4.15 25.24
CA SER A 160 -23.44 2.99 25.84
C SER A 160 -23.84 2.84 27.32
N ALA A 161 -23.72 1.63 27.86
CA ALA A 161 -23.82 1.39 29.29
C ALA A 161 -22.49 1.78 29.99
N PRO A 162 -22.49 2.08 31.31
CA PRO A 162 -21.26 2.31 32.07
C PRO A 162 -20.28 1.15 31.88
N LEU A 163 -19.01 1.46 31.66
CA LEU A 163 -17.99 0.43 31.41
C LEU A 163 -17.72 -0.45 32.63
N SER A 164 -17.94 0.09 33.84
CA SER A 164 -17.72 -0.58 35.13
C SER A 164 -18.92 -1.36 35.68
N ALA A 165 -19.98 -1.56 34.89
CA ALA A 165 -21.21 -2.25 35.31
C ALA A 165 -21.09 -3.78 35.40
#